data_AF-A0A445JIC4-F1
#
_entry.id   AF-A0A445JIC4-F1
#
_cell.length_a   1.000
_cell.length_b   1.000
_cell.length_c   1.000
_cell.angle_alpha   90.00
_cell.angle_beta   90.00
_cell.angle_gamma   90.00
#
_symmetry.space_group_name_H-M   'P 1'
#
loop_
_entity.id
_entity.type
_entity.pdbx_description
1 polymer ?
#
loop_
_entity_poly.entity_id
_entity_poly.type
_entity_poly.pdbx_seq_one_letter_code
_entity_poly.pdbx_strand_id
1 'polypeptide(L)'
;MATSLLSFSISPTTSAFRFKASAMATTIAAPATKVAPAVIVGGGRVGRALQDMGTGQDLLVRRGESVPLNFEGPIFVCTRNDDLESVLQSTPSSRWGDLVFFQNGMLEPWLESKGLEDANQVLAYFAVSKIGETPIDGRTDINPEGLTAAYGKWASIVAARLNAGGLSCKVLDKEVFQKQMLEKLIWICSVMLVGARHGGVSVGVVDKEFRTEVSFAIDIFSKLICNSVWISFSINIYIGE
;
A
#
# COMPACT_ATOMS: atom_id res chain seq x y z
N MET A 1 -19.91 56.24 33.17
CA MET A 1 -21.20 55.51 33.26
C MET A 1 -21.20 54.39 32.22
N ALA A 2 -21.82 53.27 32.58
CA ALA A 2 -22.04 52.04 31.80
C ALA A 2 -20.88 51.02 31.73
N THR A 3 -20.69 50.30 32.84
CA THR A 3 -20.25 48.90 32.87
C THR A 3 -21.43 47.99 32.48
N SER A 4 -21.27 47.14 31.46
CA SER A 4 -22.24 46.09 31.14
C SER A 4 -21.68 44.75 31.59
N LEU A 5 -22.32 44.18 32.61
CA LEU A 5 -22.10 42.82 33.12
C LEU A 5 -22.92 41.86 32.26
N LEU A 6 -22.25 40.86 31.68
CA LEU A 6 -22.89 39.73 31.01
C LEU A 6 -23.54 38.83 32.06
N SER A 7 -24.86 38.67 31.98
CA SER A 7 -25.65 37.75 32.80
C SER A 7 -25.59 36.34 32.23
N PHE A 8 -25.28 35.37 33.10
CA PHE A 8 -25.44 33.94 32.83
C PHE A 8 -26.92 33.55 32.94
N SER A 9 -27.40 32.77 31.97
CA SER A 9 -28.70 32.09 32.07
C SER A 9 -28.50 30.61 31.78
N ILE A 10 -28.72 29.79 32.80
CA ILE A 10 -28.74 28.32 32.74
C ILE A 10 -30.20 27.92 32.53
N SER A 11 -30.46 27.02 31.58
CA SER A 11 -31.76 26.36 31.46
C SER A 11 -31.60 24.89 31.05
N PRO A 12 -32.55 24.03 31.47
CA PRO A 12 -32.25 22.70 31.97
C PRO A 12 -32.27 21.60 30.90
N THR A 13 -31.46 20.60 31.16
CA THR A 13 -31.30 19.35 30.42
C THR A 13 -32.57 18.51 30.47
N THR A 14 -33.19 18.25 29.32
CA THR A 14 -34.16 17.16 29.14
C THR A 14 -33.49 16.03 28.38
N SER A 15 -33.22 14.94 29.12
CA SER A 15 -32.68 13.68 28.59
C SER A 15 -33.76 12.95 27.79
N ALA A 16 -33.63 12.96 26.47
CA ALA A 16 -34.37 12.02 25.61
C ALA A 16 -33.40 10.90 25.21
N PHE A 17 -33.54 9.75 25.87
CA PHE A 17 -32.87 8.51 25.50
C PHE A 17 -33.27 8.11 24.08
N ARG A 18 -32.38 8.36 23.10
CA ARG A 18 -32.46 7.78 21.76
C ARG A 18 -31.74 6.43 21.79
N PHE A 19 -32.51 5.35 21.76
CA PHE A 19 -31.98 4.03 21.43
C PHE A 19 -31.46 4.06 20.00
N LYS A 20 -30.13 4.04 19.82
CA LYS A 20 -29.50 3.73 18.53
C LYS A 20 -29.59 2.23 18.33
N ALA A 21 -30.49 1.80 17.45
CA ALA A 21 -30.44 0.45 16.90
C ALA A 21 -29.11 0.29 16.15
N SER A 22 -28.19 -0.50 16.70
CA SER A 22 -26.98 -0.93 16.02
C SER A 22 -27.38 -1.93 14.95
N ALA A 23 -27.43 -1.51 13.69
CA ALA A 23 -27.48 -2.45 12.58
C ALA A 23 -26.16 -3.24 12.59
N MET A 24 -26.20 -4.51 13.02
CA MET A 24 -25.12 -5.45 12.78
C MET A 24 -24.95 -5.55 11.26
N ALA A 25 -23.87 -4.96 10.74
CA ALA A 25 -23.41 -5.25 9.40
C ALA A 25 -22.96 -6.72 9.40
N THR A 26 -23.81 -7.60 8.88
CA THR A 26 -23.46 -9.00 8.60
C THR A 26 -22.34 -8.98 7.57
N THR A 27 -21.10 -9.16 8.02
CA THR A 27 -19.96 -9.38 7.13
C THR A 27 -20.16 -10.74 6.47
N ILE A 28 -20.67 -10.73 5.24
CA ILE A 28 -20.63 -11.92 4.38
C ILE A 28 -19.14 -12.18 4.12
N ALA A 29 -18.59 -13.21 4.76
CA ALA A 29 -17.23 -13.66 4.48
C ALA A 29 -17.15 -14.02 2.99
N ALA A 30 -16.35 -13.26 2.24
CA ALA A 30 -16.06 -13.58 0.85
C ALA A 30 -15.44 -14.99 0.78
N PRO A 31 -15.81 -15.82 -0.20
CA PRO A 31 -15.22 -17.14 -0.35
C PRO A 31 -13.69 -17.02 -0.44
N ALA A 32 -12.98 -17.85 0.33
CA ALA A 32 -11.53 -17.90 0.30
C ALA A 32 -11.07 -18.19 -1.14
N THR A 33 -10.55 -17.17 -1.81
CA THR A 33 -10.05 -17.31 -3.18
C THR A 33 -8.79 -18.18 -3.10
N LYS A 34 -8.76 -19.26 -3.88
CA LYS A 34 -7.64 -20.21 -3.87
C LYS A 34 -6.36 -19.51 -4.33
N VAL A 35 -5.24 -19.77 -3.67
CA VAL A 35 -3.92 -19.27 -4.11
C VAL A 35 -3.60 -19.88 -5.47
N ALA A 36 -3.53 -19.03 -6.50
CA ALA A 36 -3.18 -19.43 -7.86
C ALA A 36 -1.66 -19.43 -8.06
N PRO A 37 -1.11 -20.33 -8.89
CA PRO A 37 0.30 -20.26 -9.32
C PRO A 37 0.62 -18.93 -10.01
N ALA A 38 1.85 -18.46 -9.87
CA ALA A 38 2.32 -17.21 -10.45
C ALA A 38 3.72 -17.35 -11.06
N VAL A 39 4.03 -16.48 -12.03
CA VAL A 39 5.41 -16.17 -12.37
C VAL A 39 5.91 -15.10 -11.41
N ILE A 40 7.10 -15.25 -10.86
CA ILE A 40 7.71 -14.30 -9.94
C ILE A 40 9.00 -13.79 -10.57
N VAL A 41 9.03 -12.52 -10.94
CA VAL A 41 10.23 -11.88 -11.52
C VAL A 41 11.00 -11.20 -10.40
N GLY A 42 12.19 -11.74 -10.11
CA GLY A 42 13.09 -11.23 -9.08
C GLY A 42 13.06 -12.03 -7.77
N GLY A 43 14.08 -12.86 -7.57
CA GLY A 43 14.25 -13.73 -6.38
C GLY A 43 14.80 -13.01 -5.13
N GLY A 44 14.44 -11.75 -4.92
CA GLY A 44 14.78 -10.99 -3.73
C GLY A 44 13.91 -11.35 -2.53
N ARG A 45 13.96 -10.53 -1.46
CA ARG A 45 13.20 -10.76 -0.22
C ARG A 45 11.69 -10.90 -0.46
N VAL A 46 11.11 -9.93 -1.17
CA VAL A 46 9.67 -9.94 -1.48
C VAL A 46 9.29 -11.09 -2.41
N GLY A 47 10.05 -11.29 -3.50
CA GLY A 47 9.76 -12.35 -4.46
C GLY A 47 9.82 -13.75 -3.85
N ARG A 48 10.81 -14.02 -2.97
CA ARG A 48 10.88 -15.29 -2.24
C ARG A 48 9.75 -15.45 -1.23
N ALA A 49 9.42 -14.40 -0.48
CA ALA A 49 8.28 -14.45 0.42
C ALA A 49 6.97 -14.77 -0.32
N LEU A 50 6.72 -14.14 -1.47
CA LEU A 50 5.54 -14.44 -2.28
C LEU A 50 5.54 -15.87 -2.81
N GLN A 51 6.71 -16.42 -3.15
CA GLN A 51 6.87 -17.81 -3.56
C GLN A 51 6.54 -18.79 -2.41
N ASP A 52 7.03 -18.49 -1.21
CA ASP A 52 6.79 -19.31 -0.02
C ASP A 52 5.31 -19.31 0.40
N MET A 53 4.57 -18.22 0.09
CA MET A 53 3.10 -18.13 0.24
C MET A 53 2.33 -18.86 -0.87
N GLY A 54 3.02 -19.36 -1.90
CA GLY A 54 2.43 -20.07 -3.02
C GLY A 54 2.10 -21.53 -2.72
N THR A 55 1.72 -22.26 -3.76
CA THR A 55 1.40 -23.70 -3.69
C THR A 55 2.58 -24.61 -4.06
N GLY A 56 3.78 -24.03 -4.22
CA GLY A 56 4.96 -24.72 -4.77
C GLY A 56 4.98 -24.86 -6.30
N GLN A 57 3.97 -24.31 -6.99
CA GLN A 57 3.84 -24.35 -8.46
C GLN A 57 4.31 -23.06 -9.14
N ASP A 58 4.85 -22.11 -8.38
CA ASP A 58 5.33 -20.84 -8.91
C ASP A 58 6.61 -21.00 -9.71
N LEU A 59 6.72 -20.22 -10.78
CA LEU A 59 7.95 -20.11 -11.55
C LEU A 59 8.72 -18.87 -11.13
N LEU A 60 9.92 -19.04 -10.58
CA LEU A 60 10.83 -17.91 -10.36
C LEU A 60 11.62 -17.61 -11.64
N VAL A 61 11.54 -16.38 -12.12
CA VAL A 61 12.34 -15.82 -13.22
C VAL A 61 13.42 -14.91 -12.65
N ARG A 62 14.68 -15.19 -13.00
CA ARG A 62 15.86 -14.42 -12.60
C ARG A 62 16.30 -13.44 -13.68
N ARG A 63 17.26 -12.58 -13.34
CA ARG A 63 17.86 -11.64 -14.29
C ARG A 63 18.44 -12.42 -15.48
N GLY A 64 18.06 -12.02 -16.69
CA GLY A 64 18.50 -12.64 -17.94
C GLY A 64 17.64 -13.81 -18.43
N GLU A 65 16.66 -14.27 -17.62
CA GLU A 65 15.67 -15.25 -18.04
C GLU A 65 14.43 -14.54 -18.60
N SER A 66 13.76 -15.17 -19.57
CA SER A 66 12.52 -14.64 -20.15
C SER A 66 11.29 -15.16 -19.42
N VAL A 67 10.26 -14.32 -19.32
CA VAL A 67 8.94 -14.75 -18.82
C VAL A 67 8.31 -15.70 -19.85
N PRO A 68 7.83 -16.89 -19.43
CA PRO A 68 7.25 -17.85 -20.36
C PRO A 68 5.92 -17.37 -20.92
N LEU A 69 5.70 -17.61 -22.22
CA LEU A 69 4.43 -17.31 -22.87
C LEU A 69 3.28 -18.20 -22.34
N ASN A 70 3.55 -19.49 -22.11
CA ASN A 70 2.55 -20.53 -21.84
C ASN A 70 2.25 -20.77 -20.36
N PHE A 71 2.56 -19.81 -19.47
CA PHE A 71 2.21 -19.90 -18.06
C PHE A 71 0.94 -19.09 -17.77
N GLU A 72 -0.14 -19.72 -17.35
CA GLU A 72 -1.37 -19.00 -16.99
C GLU A 72 -1.27 -18.36 -15.60
N GLY A 73 -1.80 -17.15 -15.45
CA GLY A 73 -1.87 -16.46 -14.17
C GLY A 73 -1.03 -15.18 -14.09
N PRO A 74 -0.94 -14.58 -12.90
CA PRO A 74 -0.27 -13.29 -12.70
C PRO A 74 1.26 -13.42 -12.79
N ILE A 75 1.89 -12.30 -13.14
CA ILE A 75 3.34 -12.13 -13.13
C ILE A 75 3.69 -11.09 -12.06
N PHE A 76 4.17 -11.54 -10.91
CA PHE A 76 4.59 -10.65 -9.82
C PHE A 76 5.96 -10.06 -10.10
N VAL A 77 6.03 -8.74 -10.24
CA VAL A 77 7.27 -8.00 -10.47
C VAL A 77 7.82 -7.54 -9.14
N CYS A 78 8.89 -8.19 -8.67
CA CYS A 78 9.51 -7.96 -7.37
C CYS A 78 10.96 -7.46 -7.49
N THR A 79 11.33 -6.92 -8.65
CA THR A 79 12.62 -6.27 -8.90
C THR A 79 12.64 -4.83 -8.38
N ARG A 80 13.80 -4.18 -8.48
CA ARG A 80 13.94 -2.74 -8.22
C ARG A 80 13.33 -1.93 -9.37
N ASN A 81 12.99 -0.67 -9.11
CA ASN A 81 12.44 0.24 -10.12
C ASN A 81 13.37 0.39 -11.33
N ASP A 82 14.69 0.46 -11.12
CA ASP A 82 15.68 0.59 -12.19
C ASP A 82 15.75 -0.62 -13.14
N ASP A 83 15.20 -1.77 -12.73
CA ASP A 83 15.18 -2.98 -13.55
C ASP A 83 13.88 -3.13 -14.36
N LEU A 84 12.87 -2.26 -14.17
CA LEU A 84 11.53 -2.43 -14.78
C LEU A 84 11.54 -2.46 -16.31
N GLU A 85 12.42 -1.69 -16.95
CA GLU A 85 12.56 -1.71 -18.41
C GLU A 85 12.99 -3.10 -18.90
N SER A 86 13.95 -3.73 -18.21
CA SER A 86 14.41 -5.07 -18.55
C SER A 86 13.32 -6.13 -18.33
N VAL A 87 12.44 -5.93 -17.34
CA VAL A 87 11.29 -6.81 -17.11
C VAL A 87 10.35 -6.75 -18.31
N LEU A 88 10.00 -5.57 -18.82
CA LEU A 88 9.16 -5.45 -20.01
C LEU A 88 9.80 -6.09 -21.24
N GLN A 89 11.10 -5.89 -21.46
CA GLN A 89 11.84 -6.49 -22.58
C GLN A 89 11.87 -8.02 -22.52
N SER A 90 11.98 -8.58 -21.32
CA SER A 90 11.98 -10.04 -21.08
C SER A 90 10.58 -10.66 -21.03
N THR A 91 9.52 -9.84 -21.05
CA THR A 91 8.13 -10.28 -20.98
C THR A 91 7.46 -10.15 -22.35
N PRO A 92 6.86 -11.23 -22.89
CA PRO A 92 6.06 -11.13 -24.11
C PRO A 92 5.00 -10.04 -23.98
N SER A 93 4.88 -9.15 -24.97
CA SER A 93 3.94 -8.01 -24.90
C SER A 93 2.48 -8.42 -24.71
N SER A 94 2.09 -9.59 -25.25
CA SER A 94 0.78 -10.20 -25.02
C SER A 94 0.48 -10.53 -23.55
N ARG A 95 1.53 -10.60 -22.72
CA ARG A 95 1.46 -10.89 -21.28
C ARG A 95 1.64 -9.66 -20.40
N TRP A 96 1.85 -8.47 -20.97
CA TRP A 96 2.03 -7.24 -20.17
C TRP A 96 0.82 -6.93 -19.28
N GLY A 97 -0.39 -7.25 -19.75
CA GLY A 97 -1.60 -7.11 -18.95
C GLY A 97 -1.65 -8.03 -17.71
N ASP A 98 -0.76 -9.01 -17.60
CA ASP A 98 -0.63 -9.90 -16.43
C ASP A 98 0.42 -9.46 -15.42
N LEU A 99 1.20 -8.42 -15.73
CA LEU A 99 2.18 -7.85 -14.81
C LEU A 99 1.48 -7.23 -13.61
N VAL A 100 2.01 -7.53 -12.43
CA VAL A 100 1.59 -6.99 -11.14
C VAL A 100 2.80 -6.37 -10.45
N PHE A 101 2.80 -5.05 -10.33
CA PHE A 101 3.92 -4.28 -9.84
C PHE A 101 3.88 -4.12 -8.30
N PHE A 102 4.90 -4.61 -7.60
CA PHE A 102 5.06 -4.49 -6.13
C PHE A 102 6.01 -3.35 -5.74
N GLN A 103 6.25 -2.42 -6.65
CA GLN A 103 7.22 -1.35 -6.46
C GLN A 103 6.71 -0.28 -5.51
N ASN A 104 7.64 0.41 -4.86
CA ASN A 104 7.34 1.63 -4.11
C ASN A 104 7.43 2.85 -5.02
N GLY A 105 6.73 3.92 -4.62
CA GLY A 105 6.69 5.19 -5.34
C GLY A 105 5.43 5.34 -6.21
N MET A 106 5.43 6.35 -7.05
CA MET A 106 4.36 6.65 -8.00
C MET A 106 4.77 6.17 -9.39
N LEU A 107 4.33 4.98 -9.78
CA LEU A 107 4.70 4.38 -11.07
C LEU A 107 3.91 4.93 -12.26
N GLU A 108 2.81 5.64 -12.03
CA GLU A 108 1.87 6.06 -13.07
C GLU A 108 2.53 6.75 -14.26
N PRO A 109 3.42 7.75 -14.10
CA PRO A 109 4.04 8.41 -15.27
C PRO A 109 4.86 7.43 -16.12
N TRP A 110 5.52 6.45 -15.48
CA TRP A 110 6.26 5.42 -16.19
C TRP A 110 5.32 4.44 -16.89
N LEU A 111 4.26 3.98 -16.20
CA LEU A 111 3.27 3.08 -16.78
C LEU A 111 2.55 3.71 -17.98
N GLU A 112 2.13 4.96 -17.87
CA GLU A 112 1.53 5.74 -18.96
C GLU A 112 2.46 5.82 -20.18
N SER A 113 3.76 6.09 -19.96
CA SER A 113 4.75 6.14 -21.05
C SER A 113 4.90 4.81 -21.83
N LYS A 114 4.43 3.70 -21.25
CA LYS A 114 4.45 2.35 -21.86
C LYS A 114 3.07 1.89 -22.34
N GLY A 115 2.03 2.71 -22.21
CA GLY A 115 0.65 2.34 -22.51
C GLY A 115 0.07 1.34 -21.50
N LEU A 116 0.51 1.40 -20.24
CA LEU A 116 0.15 0.47 -19.16
C LEU A 116 -0.65 1.17 -18.04
N GLU A 117 -1.49 2.13 -18.40
CA GLU A 117 -2.25 3.00 -17.47
C GLU A 117 -3.16 2.25 -16.48
N ASP A 118 -3.60 1.05 -16.86
CA ASP A 118 -4.46 0.15 -16.06
C ASP A 118 -3.71 -1.09 -15.55
N ALA A 119 -2.37 -1.03 -15.50
CA ALA A 119 -1.58 -2.14 -14.99
C ALA A 119 -1.92 -2.48 -13.53
N ASN A 120 -1.81 -3.76 -13.20
CA ASN A 120 -2.03 -4.24 -11.84
C ASN A 120 -0.91 -3.76 -10.92
N GLN A 121 -1.26 -3.29 -9.73
CA GLN A 121 -0.30 -2.70 -8.80
C GLN A 121 -0.60 -3.13 -7.36
N VAL A 122 0.44 -3.12 -6.53
CA VAL A 122 0.35 -3.44 -5.10
C VAL A 122 1.12 -2.41 -4.28
N LEU A 123 0.41 -1.74 -3.39
CA LEU A 123 0.99 -0.90 -2.36
C LEU A 123 1.35 -1.78 -1.16
N ALA A 124 2.56 -2.35 -1.16
CA ALA A 124 2.99 -3.22 -0.07
C ALA A 124 3.27 -2.45 1.24
N TYR A 125 2.50 -2.72 2.29
CA TYR A 125 2.77 -2.30 3.67
C TYR A 125 3.06 -3.53 4.52
N PHE A 126 4.12 -4.25 4.15
CA PHE A 126 4.67 -5.34 4.94
C PHE A 126 6.19 -5.33 4.79
N ALA A 127 6.89 -5.87 5.77
CA ALA A 127 8.35 -5.93 5.77
C ALA A 127 8.83 -7.38 5.67
N VAL A 128 9.85 -7.61 4.85
CA VAL A 128 10.60 -8.87 4.82
C VAL A 128 12.04 -8.53 5.15
N SER A 129 12.50 -8.86 6.36
CA SER A 129 13.82 -8.41 6.82
C SER A 129 14.94 -9.13 6.05
N LYS A 130 14.87 -10.45 5.93
CA LYS A 130 15.76 -11.30 5.11
C LYS A 130 15.00 -12.43 4.41
N ILE A 131 15.65 -13.06 3.43
CA ILE A 131 15.09 -14.20 2.71
C ILE A 131 14.84 -15.35 3.68
N GLY A 132 13.67 -16.00 3.56
CA GLY A 132 13.25 -17.13 4.40
C GLY A 132 12.64 -16.73 5.75
N GLU A 133 12.56 -15.44 6.07
CA GLU A 133 11.77 -14.99 7.22
C GLU A 133 10.32 -14.74 6.84
N THR A 134 9.43 -15.04 7.79
CA THR A 134 8.03 -14.69 7.71
C THR A 134 7.88 -13.18 7.61
N PRO A 135 7.19 -12.66 6.59
CA PRO A 135 6.92 -11.24 6.48
C PRO A 135 6.10 -10.72 7.66
N ILE A 136 6.35 -9.48 8.04
CA ILE A 136 5.61 -8.78 9.09
C ILE A 136 4.61 -7.85 8.42
N ASP A 137 3.32 -8.02 8.73
CA ASP A 137 2.25 -7.15 8.27
C ASP A 137 2.38 -5.75 8.88
N GLY A 138 2.12 -4.71 8.09
CA GLY A 138 2.13 -3.31 8.52
C GLY A 138 0.84 -2.88 9.23
N ARG A 139 0.21 -3.79 9.97
CA ARG A 139 -0.93 -3.46 10.85
C ARG A 139 -0.43 -2.62 12.02
N THR A 140 -1.27 -1.68 12.45
CA THR A 140 -1.01 -0.79 13.60
C THR A 140 -2.29 -0.71 14.43
N ASP A 141 -2.21 -0.17 15.64
CA ASP A 141 -3.40 0.00 16.51
C ASP A 141 -4.47 0.89 15.87
N ILE A 142 -4.07 1.88 15.06
CA ILE A 142 -4.99 2.78 14.36
C ILE A 142 -5.42 2.26 12.98
N ASN A 143 -4.70 1.29 12.40
CA ASN A 143 -5.06 0.60 11.15
C ASN A 143 -4.99 -0.92 11.37
N PRO A 144 -5.85 -1.48 12.24
CA PRO A 144 -5.79 -2.89 12.61
C PRO A 144 -6.13 -3.81 11.43
N GLU A 145 -6.80 -3.31 10.40
CA GLU A 145 -7.12 -4.01 9.16
C GLU A 145 -5.96 -4.03 8.14
N GLY A 146 -4.91 -3.22 8.37
CA GLY A 146 -3.72 -3.12 7.55
C GLY A 146 -3.84 -2.16 6.36
N LEU A 147 -2.69 -1.73 5.83
CA LEU A 147 -2.60 -0.71 4.78
C LEU A 147 -2.24 -1.29 3.40
N THR A 148 -1.84 -2.56 3.32
CA THR A 148 -1.51 -3.17 2.03
C THR A 148 -2.73 -3.18 1.13
N ALA A 149 -2.57 -2.74 -0.12
CA ALA A 149 -3.65 -2.67 -1.09
C ALA A 149 -3.20 -3.16 -2.47
N ALA A 150 -4.12 -3.78 -3.21
CA ALA A 150 -3.92 -4.23 -4.58
C ALA A 150 -5.00 -3.66 -5.50
N TYR A 151 -4.62 -3.36 -6.74
CA TYR A 151 -5.48 -2.87 -7.80
C TYR A 151 -5.25 -3.66 -9.10
N GLY A 152 -6.29 -3.75 -9.93
CA GLY A 152 -6.29 -4.41 -11.23
C GLY A 152 -6.93 -5.79 -11.22
N LYS A 153 -6.98 -6.43 -12.39
CA LYS A 153 -7.63 -7.73 -12.59
C LYS A 153 -7.11 -8.85 -11.69
N TRP A 154 -5.84 -8.78 -11.26
CA TRP A 154 -5.21 -9.77 -10.40
C TRP A 154 -5.28 -9.44 -8.89
N ALA A 155 -5.92 -8.33 -8.50
CA ALA A 155 -5.92 -7.87 -7.12
C ALA A 155 -6.50 -8.88 -6.12
N SER A 156 -7.56 -9.61 -6.49
CA SER A 156 -8.15 -10.66 -5.63
C SER A 156 -7.21 -11.84 -5.43
N ILE A 157 -6.44 -12.23 -6.46
CA ILE A 157 -5.43 -13.29 -6.39
C ILE A 157 -4.25 -12.86 -5.53
N VAL A 158 -3.80 -11.60 -5.66
CA VAL A 158 -2.78 -11.01 -4.78
C VAL A 158 -3.25 -11.05 -3.34
N ALA A 159 -4.47 -10.58 -3.07
CA ALA A 159 -5.02 -10.55 -1.71
C ALA A 159 -5.11 -11.95 -1.11
N ALA A 160 -5.59 -12.94 -1.87
CA ALA A 160 -5.60 -14.33 -1.43
C ALA A 160 -4.21 -14.88 -1.07
N ARG A 161 -3.21 -14.58 -1.89
CA ARG A 161 -1.83 -15.01 -1.63
C ARG A 161 -1.25 -14.35 -0.39
N LEU A 162 -1.43 -13.04 -0.23
CA LEU A 162 -0.97 -12.32 0.95
C LEU A 162 -1.68 -12.82 2.22
N ASN A 163 -2.99 -13.04 2.16
CA ASN A 163 -3.77 -13.60 3.27
C ASN A 163 -3.31 -15.02 3.65
N ALA A 164 -2.95 -15.87 2.67
CA ALA A 164 -2.37 -17.19 2.94
C ALA A 164 -1.02 -17.11 3.66
N GLY A 165 -0.27 -16.03 3.44
CA GLY A 165 0.94 -15.68 4.18
C GLY A 165 0.71 -14.96 5.51
N GLY A 166 -0.53 -14.80 5.96
CA GLY A 166 -0.88 -14.07 7.18
C GLY A 166 -0.82 -12.54 7.06
N LEU A 167 -0.76 -12.00 5.84
CA LEU A 167 -0.71 -10.57 5.57
C LEU A 167 -2.07 -10.02 5.13
N SER A 168 -2.40 -8.82 5.61
CA SER A 168 -3.51 -8.02 5.13
C SER A 168 -3.35 -7.65 3.66
N CYS A 169 -4.47 -7.56 2.94
CA CYS A 169 -4.51 -6.90 1.64
C CYS A 169 -5.94 -6.46 1.31
N LYS A 170 -6.10 -5.17 1.04
CA LYS A 170 -7.34 -4.58 0.49
C LYS A 170 -7.34 -4.74 -1.03
N VAL A 171 -8.51 -4.95 -1.62
CA VAL A 171 -8.71 -4.82 -3.07
C VAL A 171 -9.44 -3.52 -3.29
N LEU A 172 -8.86 -2.62 -4.07
CA LEU A 172 -9.37 -1.26 -4.25
C LEU A 172 -9.63 -0.96 -5.73
N ASP A 173 -10.63 -0.12 -5.96
CA ASP A 173 -10.84 0.51 -7.26
C ASP A 173 -9.79 1.58 -7.54
N LYS A 174 -9.63 1.94 -8.82
CA LYS A 174 -8.54 2.79 -9.33
C LYS A 174 -8.39 4.07 -8.52
N GLU A 175 -9.46 4.86 -8.40
CA GLU A 175 -9.42 6.17 -7.74
C GLU A 175 -9.02 6.09 -6.25
N VAL A 176 -9.48 5.05 -5.56
CA VAL A 176 -9.16 4.84 -4.12
C VAL A 176 -7.71 4.37 -3.97
N PHE A 177 -7.27 3.47 -4.86
CA PHE A 177 -5.89 3.00 -4.89
C PHE A 177 -4.90 4.15 -5.17
N GLN A 178 -5.21 5.02 -6.14
CA GLN A 178 -4.38 6.17 -6.49
C GLN A 178 -4.23 7.16 -5.32
N LYS A 179 -5.32 7.43 -4.59
CA LYS A 179 -5.27 8.24 -3.37
C LYS A 179 -4.32 7.63 -2.34
N GLN A 180 -4.45 6.33 -2.05
CA GLN A 180 -3.56 5.65 -1.11
C GLN A 180 -2.11 5.58 -1.60
N MET A 181 -1.87 5.50 -2.91
CA MET A 181 -0.53 5.54 -3.49
C MET A 181 0.14 6.89 -3.21
N LEU A 182 -0.58 7.99 -3.38
CA LEU A 182 -0.08 9.33 -3.09
C LEU A 182 0.15 9.54 -1.58
N GLU A 183 -0.76 9.07 -0.73
CA GLU A 183 -0.53 9.09 0.72
C GLU A 183 0.72 8.29 1.11
N LYS A 184 0.90 7.08 0.55
CA LYS A 184 2.10 6.26 0.75
C LYS A 184 3.36 6.97 0.28
N LEU A 185 3.29 7.62 -0.89
CA LEU A 185 4.41 8.36 -1.45
C LEU A 185 4.85 9.48 -0.50
N ILE A 186 3.90 10.28 -0.01
CA ILE A 186 4.17 11.36 0.95
C ILE A 186 4.84 10.80 2.21
N TRP A 187 4.29 9.71 2.75
CA TRP A 187 4.84 9.06 3.93
C TRP A 187 6.27 8.57 3.71
N ILE A 188 6.53 7.82 2.63
CA ILE A 188 7.89 7.32 2.30
C ILE A 188 8.85 8.49 2.09
N CYS A 189 8.49 9.50 1.31
CA CYS A 189 9.34 10.67 1.07
C CYS A 189 9.71 11.37 2.37
N SER A 190 8.74 11.57 3.27
CA SER A 190 8.95 12.24 4.55
C SER A 190 9.87 11.44 5.47
N VAL A 191 9.56 10.16 5.68
CA VAL A 191 10.31 9.30 6.60
C VAL A 191 11.73 9.05 6.10
N MET A 192 11.90 8.76 4.80
CA MET A 192 13.22 8.46 4.25
C MET A 192 14.10 9.70 4.18
N LEU A 193 13.54 10.88 3.88
CA LEU A 193 14.29 12.15 3.90
C LEU A 193 14.81 12.47 5.31
N VAL A 194 13.95 12.39 6.32
CA VAL A 194 14.32 12.64 7.72
C VAL A 194 15.34 11.60 8.18
N GLY A 195 15.13 10.33 7.88
CA GLY A 195 16.09 9.27 8.21
C GLY A 195 17.47 9.49 7.59
N ALA A 196 17.52 9.86 6.31
CA ALA A 196 18.77 10.16 5.60
C ALA A 196 19.49 11.38 6.20
N ARG A 197 18.74 12.44 6.54
CA ARG A 197 19.28 13.64 7.22
C ARG A 197 19.95 13.31 8.55
N HIS A 198 19.43 12.32 9.28
CA HIS A 198 19.94 11.88 10.58
C HIS A 198 20.89 10.68 10.48
N GLY A 199 21.64 10.56 9.37
CA GLY A 199 22.68 9.55 9.21
C GLY A 199 22.20 8.18 8.74
N GLY A 200 21.01 8.11 8.14
CA GLY A 200 20.44 6.86 7.61
C GLY A 200 19.85 5.96 8.70
N VAL A 201 19.25 6.56 9.74
CA VAL A 201 18.58 5.81 10.82
C VAL A 201 17.36 5.04 10.31
N SER A 202 16.94 4.03 11.07
CA SER A 202 15.80 3.18 10.72
C SER A 202 14.47 3.95 10.78
N VAL A 203 13.46 3.44 10.06
CA VAL A 203 12.08 3.98 10.10
C VAL A 203 11.55 4.08 11.53
N GLY A 204 11.82 3.08 12.38
CA GLY A 204 11.37 3.11 13.77
C GLY A 204 12.05 4.19 14.61
N VAL A 205 13.32 4.51 14.34
CA VAL A 205 14.00 5.64 14.99
C VAL A 205 13.42 6.97 14.50
N VAL A 206 13.17 7.11 13.19
CA VAL A 206 12.51 8.28 12.61
C VAL A 206 11.16 8.54 13.27
N ASP A 207 10.34 7.49 13.38
CA ASP A 207 9.03 7.59 14.00
C ASP A 207 9.13 7.93 15.49
N LYS A 208 10.08 7.39 16.24
CA LYS A 208 10.16 7.65 17.69
C LYS A 208 10.76 9.02 18.04
N GLU A 209 11.80 9.44 17.31
CA GLU A 209 12.66 10.56 17.73
C GLU A 209 12.44 11.84 16.90
N PHE A 210 11.93 11.73 15.67
CA PHE A 210 11.90 12.85 14.73
C PHE A 210 10.48 13.17 14.20
N ARG A 211 9.44 12.89 15.00
CA ARG A 211 8.01 13.07 14.64
C ARG A 211 7.68 14.46 14.11
N THR A 212 8.24 15.50 14.71
CA THR A 212 7.99 16.90 14.30
C THR A 212 8.57 17.19 12.92
N GLU A 213 9.76 16.69 12.61
CA GLU A 213 10.36 16.85 11.28
C GLU A 213 9.58 16.08 10.21
N VAL A 214 9.14 14.86 10.53
CA VAL A 214 8.27 14.07 9.66
C VAL A 214 6.96 14.79 9.40
N SER A 215 6.29 15.30 10.43
CA SER A 215 5.03 16.03 10.30
C SER A 215 5.18 17.28 9.43
N PHE A 216 6.30 18.00 9.58
CA PHE A 216 6.62 19.16 8.75
C PHE A 216 6.86 18.78 7.29
N ALA A 217 7.59 17.70 7.03
CA ALA A 217 7.81 17.19 5.67
C ALA A 217 6.49 16.74 5.01
N ILE A 218 5.63 16.04 5.75
CA ILE A 218 4.30 15.62 5.30
C ILE A 218 3.48 16.84 4.88
N ASP A 219 3.43 17.91 5.69
CA ASP A 219 2.68 19.12 5.36
C ASP A 219 3.18 19.77 4.06
N ILE A 220 4.49 19.88 3.87
CA ILE A 220 5.09 20.40 2.63
C ILE A 220 4.70 19.55 1.43
N PHE A 221 4.92 18.23 1.49
CA PHE A 221 4.66 17.34 0.35
C PHE A 221 3.17 17.26 0.03
N SER A 222 2.31 17.30 1.04
CA SER A 222 0.85 17.34 0.87
C SER A 222 0.43 18.59 0.11
N LYS A 223 0.93 19.77 0.49
CA LYS A 223 0.65 21.03 -0.21
C LYS A 223 1.12 21.00 -1.66
N LEU A 224 2.30 20.43 -1.93
CA LEU A 224 2.79 20.28 -3.29
C LEU A 224 1.87 19.40 -4.14
N ILE A 225 1.46 18.24 -3.63
CA ILE A 225 0.62 17.30 -4.39
C ILE A 225 -0.81 17.83 -4.55
N CYS A 226 -1.42 18.39 -3.50
CA CYS A 226 -2.75 19.01 -3.59
C CYS A 226 -2.81 20.10 -4.67
N ASN A 227 -1.77 20.92 -4.76
CA ASN A 227 -1.68 22.00 -5.75
C ASN A 227 -1.46 21.49 -7.19
N SER A 228 -0.97 20.26 -7.37
CA SER A 228 -0.69 19.68 -8.68
C SER A 228 -1.75 18.70 -9.18
N VAL A 229 -2.51 18.05 -8.28
CA VAL A 229 -3.37 16.89 -8.63
C VAL A 229 -4.87 17.12 -8.35
N TRP A 230 -5.30 18.28 -7.84
CA TRP A 230 -6.72 18.54 -7.50
C TRP A 230 -7.35 17.48 -6.57
N ILE A 231 -6.54 16.81 -5.75
CA ILE A 231 -6.98 15.85 -4.73
C ILE A 231 -6.75 16.49 -3.36
N SER A 232 -7.78 16.53 -2.52
CA SER A 232 -7.66 16.92 -1.12
C SER A 232 -7.38 15.67 -0.29
N PHE A 233 -6.28 15.67 0.48
CA PHE A 233 -5.89 14.58 1.36
C PHE A 233 -6.24 14.90 2.81
N SER A 234 -6.71 13.89 3.54
CA SER A 234 -6.61 13.84 5.02
C SER A 234 -5.65 12.71 5.33
N ILE A 235 -4.36 13.01 5.44
CA ILE A 235 -3.35 11.97 5.71
C ILE A 235 -3.57 11.44 7.13
N ASN A 236 -4.18 10.26 7.21
CA ASN A 236 -4.31 9.47 8.44
C ASN A 236 -3.21 8.38 8.54
N ILE A 237 -2.10 8.54 7.82
CA ILE A 237 -0.93 7.67 7.95
C ILE A 237 -0.09 8.16 9.14
N TYR A 238 -0.59 7.93 10.35
CA TYR A 238 0.26 7.92 11.54
C TYR A 238 0.70 6.48 11.79
N ILE A 239 1.98 6.18 11.61
CA ILE A 239 2.51 4.86 11.95
C ILE A 239 3.03 4.94 13.38
N GLY A 240 2.18 4.64 14.36
CA GLY A 240 2.64 4.19 15.68
C GLY A 240 2.36 5.12 16.87
N GLU A 241 1.57 4.61 17.81
CA GLU A 241 2.15 4.15 19.08
C GLU A 241 2.59 2.69 18.92
#